data_AF-A0A914WCL1-F1
#
_entry.id   AF-A0A914WCL1-F1
#
_cell.length_a   1.000
_cell.length_b   1.000
_cell.length_c   1.000
_cell.angle_alpha   90.00
_cell.angle_beta   90.00
_cell.angle_gamma   90.00
#
_symmetry.space_group_name_H-M   'P 1'
#
loop_
_entity.id
_entity.type
_entity.pdbx_description
1 polymer ?
#
loop_
_entity_poly.entity_id
_entity_poly.type
_entity_poly.pdbx_seq_one_letter_code
_entity_poly.pdbx_strand_id
1 'polypeptide(L)'
;MGSSPSLIQKKTSALTCMTRSRSATISNRSSSDADRQPPHPLAHVSLWLQRIVNTHIVVVFGRESQEASRAIRKLFEDQYRLTSAEFLFFDVDEPLCDEEERPPKQLNDYFQQETGDCILPKIYIGTSYLGGIEAALQSATSGHLYDQMRLWGCPLKSHNSIDTEIFDLYE
;
A
#
# COMPACT_ATOMS: atom_id res chain seq x y z
N MET A 1 7.35 61.56 25.94
CA MET A 1 6.84 60.44 26.75
C MET A 1 7.30 59.19 26.01
N GLY A 2 8.48 58.63 26.31
CA GLY A 2 8.74 57.73 27.45
C GLY A 2 8.26 56.32 27.04
N SER A 3 9.04 55.25 26.91
CA SER A 3 10.35 54.91 27.48
C SER A 3 11.01 53.76 26.68
N SER A 4 12.35 53.73 26.59
CA SER A 4 13.16 52.48 26.51
C SER A 4 13.27 51.87 27.94
N PRO A 5 13.80 50.63 28.25
CA PRO A 5 15.04 50.01 27.72
C PRO A 5 15.23 48.45 27.79
N SER A 6 16.46 48.02 27.41
CA SER A 6 17.33 46.92 27.94
C SER A 6 16.97 45.43 27.68
N LEU A 7 17.79 44.57 27.04
CA LEU A 7 19.20 44.12 27.23
C LEU A 7 19.39 43.25 28.49
N ILE A 8 19.83 41.97 28.34
CA ILE A 8 20.86 41.24 29.15
C ILE A 8 20.75 39.67 29.08
N GLN A 9 21.81 39.09 28.50
CA GLN A 9 22.64 37.93 28.90
C GLN A 9 22.15 36.46 29.08
N LYS A 10 22.83 35.60 28.30
CA LYS A 10 23.63 34.39 28.64
C LYS A 10 23.12 33.38 29.68
N LYS A 11 23.11 32.11 29.27
CA LYS A 11 23.91 31.07 29.95
C LYS A 11 24.27 29.88 29.04
N THR A 12 25.58 29.73 28.87
CA THR A 12 26.34 28.56 28.40
C THR A 12 26.18 27.36 29.33
N SER A 13 26.25 26.15 28.78
CA SER A 13 26.93 25.01 29.42
C SER A 13 27.38 24.01 28.37
N ALA A 14 28.69 24.00 28.14
CA ALA A 14 29.42 22.93 27.48
C ALA A 14 29.61 21.78 28.49
N LEU A 15 29.49 20.53 28.03
CA LEU A 15 30.02 19.38 28.77
C LEU A 15 31.19 18.78 27.98
N THR A 16 32.35 18.92 28.59
CA THR A 16 33.65 18.37 28.22
C THR A 16 33.63 16.85 28.37
N CYS A 17 34.11 16.10 27.37
CA CYS A 17 34.60 14.74 27.58
C CYS A 17 36.08 14.70 27.18
N MET A 18 36.92 14.37 28.15
CA MET A 18 38.37 14.33 28.02
C MET A 18 38.85 13.12 27.23
N THR A 19 39.87 13.38 26.41
CA THR A 19 40.73 12.43 25.70
C THR A 19 41.41 11.40 26.60
N ARG A 20 41.55 10.15 26.11
CA ARG A 20 42.78 9.38 26.30
C ARG A 20 43.07 8.46 25.11
N SER A 21 44.37 8.31 24.87
CA SER A 21 45.03 7.97 23.61
C SER A 21 45.37 6.49 23.45
N ARG A 22 45.49 6.11 22.16
CA ARG A 22 46.40 5.12 21.55
C ARG A 22 46.21 3.63 21.85
N SER A 23 45.90 2.88 20.79
CA SER A 23 46.82 1.87 20.25
C SER A 23 46.51 1.59 18.78
N ALA A 24 47.55 1.71 17.95
CA ALA A 24 47.55 1.30 16.56
C ALA A 24 47.82 -0.20 16.50
N THR A 25 46.95 -0.95 15.82
CA THR A 25 47.31 -2.24 15.23
C THR A 25 46.70 -2.27 13.84
N ILE A 26 47.58 -2.23 12.84
CA ILE A 26 47.28 -2.55 11.45
C ILE A 26 46.87 -4.02 11.42
N SER A 27 45.66 -4.31 10.96
CA SER A 27 45.29 -5.64 10.52
C SER A 27 44.66 -5.51 9.14
N ASN A 28 45.51 -5.65 8.12
CA ASN A 28 45.09 -6.00 6.78
C ASN A 28 44.37 -7.35 6.88
N ARG A 29 43.04 -7.34 6.78
CA ARG A 29 42.28 -8.48 6.27
C ARG A 29 41.34 -7.95 5.20
N SER A 30 41.79 -8.07 3.96
CA SER A 30 40.90 -8.30 2.84
C SER A 30 40.12 -9.58 3.15
N SER A 31 38.86 -9.43 3.57
CA SER A 31 37.88 -10.50 3.49
C SER A 31 36.73 -9.99 2.65
N SER A 32 36.81 -10.36 1.38
CA SER A 32 35.71 -10.33 0.42
C SER A 32 34.61 -11.26 0.92
N ASP A 33 33.70 -10.73 1.73
CA ASP A 33 32.37 -11.30 1.91
C ASP A 33 31.41 -10.13 1.80
N ALA A 34 30.96 -9.89 0.56
CA ALA A 34 29.77 -9.12 0.35
C ALA A 34 28.67 -9.79 1.18
N ASP A 35 28.21 -9.06 2.20
CA ASP A 35 26.97 -9.32 2.93
C ASP A 35 25.88 -9.75 1.95
N ARG A 36 25.74 -11.06 1.73
CA ARG A 36 24.52 -11.64 1.20
C ARG A 36 23.53 -11.61 2.34
N GLN A 37 23.05 -10.40 2.65
CA GLN A 37 21.84 -10.22 3.42
C GLN A 37 20.80 -11.15 2.79
N PRO A 38 20.18 -12.09 3.54
CA PRO A 38 19.11 -12.89 2.99
C PRO A 38 18.06 -11.94 2.41
N PRO A 39 17.45 -12.25 1.25
CA PRO A 39 16.44 -11.37 0.68
C PRO A 39 15.43 -11.05 1.77
N HIS A 40 15.16 -9.75 1.98
CA HIS A 40 14.16 -9.33 2.95
C HIS A 40 12.90 -10.18 2.73
N PRO A 41 12.29 -10.79 3.77
CA PRO A 41 11.18 -11.73 3.61
C PRO A 41 9.99 -11.13 2.83
N LEU A 42 9.93 -9.80 2.74
CA LEU A 42 8.95 -9.03 1.99
C LEU A 42 9.26 -8.87 0.49
N ALA A 43 10.49 -9.13 0.04
CA ALA A 43 10.86 -9.05 -1.38
C ALA A 43 10.10 -10.08 -2.22
N HIS A 44 9.90 -11.29 -1.68
CA HIS A 44 9.07 -12.31 -2.31
C HIS A 44 7.61 -11.84 -2.44
N VAL A 45 7.06 -11.22 -1.39
CA VAL A 45 5.69 -10.68 -1.39
C VAL A 45 5.54 -9.58 -2.42
N SER A 46 6.51 -8.67 -2.52
CA SER A 46 6.51 -7.58 -3.49
C SER A 46 6.51 -8.10 -4.94
N LEU A 47 7.39 -9.07 -5.25
CA LEU A 47 7.44 -9.68 -6.59
C LEU A 47 6.15 -10.43 -6.93
N TRP A 48 5.59 -11.15 -5.96
CA TRP A 48 4.31 -11.83 -6.12
C TRP A 48 3.19 -10.82 -6.41
N LEU A 49 3.08 -9.76 -5.60
CA LEU A 49 2.08 -8.71 -5.78
C LEU A 49 2.24 -8.05 -7.15
N GLN A 50 3.46 -7.71 -7.55
CA GLN A 50 3.77 -7.14 -8.87
C GLN A 50 3.28 -8.05 -10.01
N ARG A 51 3.51 -9.36 -9.94
CA ARG A 51 3.01 -10.31 -10.94
C ARG A 51 1.48 -10.23 -11.08
N ILE A 52 0.79 -10.21 -9.94
CA ILE A 52 -0.68 -10.17 -9.91
C ILE A 52 -1.23 -8.86 -10.47
N VAL A 53 -0.74 -7.71 -10.00
CA VAL A 53 -1.23 -6.38 -10.41
C VAL A 53 -0.79 -5.97 -11.82
N ASN A 54 0.21 -6.65 -12.39
CA ASN A 54 0.58 -6.50 -13.81
C ASN A 54 -0.30 -7.35 -14.74
N THR A 55 -1.00 -8.34 -14.21
CA THR A 55 -1.83 -9.26 -15.01
C THR A 55 -3.27 -8.75 -15.11
N HIS A 56 -3.80 -8.18 -14.02
CA HIS A 56 -5.19 -7.72 -13.93
C HIS A 56 -5.23 -6.20 -13.79
N ILE A 57 -6.29 -5.59 -14.34
CA ILE A 57 -6.49 -4.13 -14.25
C ILE A 57 -6.95 -3.75 -12.85
N VAL A 58 -7.80 -4.56 -12.22
CA VAL A 58 -8.31 -4.30 -10.87
C VAL A 58 -8.01 -5.51 -10.02
N VAL A 59 -7.31 -5.29 -8.91
CA VAL A 59 -7.03 -6.34 -7.93
C VAL A 59 -7.54 -5.88 -6.58
N VAL A 60 -8.36 -6.72 -5.95
CA VAL A 60 -8.93 -6.46 -4.62
C VAL A 60 -8.52 -7.59 -3.70
N PHE A 61 -7.87 -7.23 -2.59
CA PHE A 61 -7.65 -8.14 -1.47
C PHE A 61 -8.70 -7.85 -0.41
N GLY A 62 -9.58 -8.80 -0.14
CA GLY A 62 -10.71 -8.63 0.76
C GLY A 62 -11.06 -9.91 1.52
N ARG A 63 -12.18 -9.87 2.23
CA ARG A 63 -12.80 -11.04 2.86
C ARG A 63 -14.27 -11.07 2.50
N GLU A 64 -14.78 -12.17 1.95
CA GLU A 64 -16.19 -12.27 1.56
C GLU A 64 -17.15 -12.14 2.77
N SER A 65 -16.64 -12.46 3.97
CA SER A 65 -17.36 -12.26 5.24
C SER A 65 -17.58 -10.79 5.61
N GLN A 66 -16.72 -9.88 5.12
CA GLN A 66 -16.79 -8.44 5.42
C GLN A 66 -17.64 -7.70 4.39
N GLU A 67 -18.60 -6.92 4.87
CA GLU A 67 -19.49 -6.11 4.01
C GLU A 67 -18.70 -5.22 3.06
N ALA A 68 -17.71 -4.47 3.59
CA ALA A 68 -16.86 -3.56 2.81
C ALA A 68 -16.24 -4.23 1.57
N SER A 69 -15.76 -5.46 1.72
CA SER A 69 -15.18 -6.21 0.60
C SER A 69 -16.23 -6.63 -0.42
N ARG A 70 -17.41 -7.06 0.03
CA ARG A 70 -18.54 -7.42 -0.86
C ARG A 70 -19.05 -6.23 -1.66
N ALA A 71 -19.13 -5.04 -1.07
CA ALA A 71 -19.58 -3.86 -1.81
C ALA A 71 -18.59 -3.45 -2.90
N ILE A 72 -17.29 -3.50 -2.61
CA ILE A 72 -16.26 -3.24 -3.62
C ILE A 72 -16.30 -4.28 -4.74
N ARG A 73 -16.49 -5.55 -4.41
CA ARG A 73 -16.68 -6.60 -5.40
C ARG A 73 -17.87 -6.29 -6.32
N LYS A 74 -19.04 -5.98 -5.75
CA LYS A 74 -20.24 -5.58 -6.51
C LYS A 74 -20.02 -4.32 -7.34
N LEU A 75 -19.30 -3.33 -6.83
CA LEU A 75 -18.98 -2.12 -7.59
C LEU A 75 -18.27 -2.48 -8.91
N PHE A 76 -17.26 -3.35 -8.87
CA PHE A 76 -16.52 -3.74 -10.06
C PHE A 76 -17.28 -4.74 -10.96
N GLU A 77 -17.96 -5.73 -10.37
CA GLU A 77 -18.70 -6.76 -11.13
C GLU A 77 -20.01 -6.23 -11.73
N ASP A 78 -20.81 -5.47 -10.97
CA ASP A 78 -22.16 -5.07 -11.37
C ASP A 78 -22.17 -3.71 -12.09
N GLN A 79 -21.49 -2.71 -11.52
CA GLN A 79 -21.51 -1.35 -12.07
C GLN A 79 -20.51 -1.17 -13.21
N TYR A 80 -19.25 -1.54 -12.99
CA TYR A 80 -18.23 -1.46 -14.03
C TYR A 80 -18.25 -2.64 -15.00
N ARG A 81 -18.96 -3.73 -14.64
CA ARG A 81 -19.12 -4.94 -15.48
C ARG A 81 -17.81 -5.53 -15.95
N LEU A 82 -16.82 -5.54 -15.05
CA LEU A 82 -15.50 -6.09 -15.33
C LEU A 82 -15.58 -7.61 -15.47
N THR A 83 -14.80 -8.13 -16.41
CA THR A 83 -14.65 -9.57 -16.62
C THR A 83 -13.57 -10.14 -15.70
N SER A 84 -13.53 -11.47 -15.54
CA SER A 84 -12.48 -12.14 -14.74
C SER A 84 -11.06 -11.93 -15.28
N ALA A 85 -10.89 -11.50 -16.53
CA ALA A 85 -9.58 -11.14 -17.08
C ALA A 85 -9.12 -9.74 -16.63
N GLU A 86 -10.05 -8.87 -16.25
CA GLU A 86 -9.78 -7.48 -15.87
C GLU A 86 -9.79 -7.30 -14.36
N PHE A 87 -10.64 -8.06 -13.67
CA PHE A 87 -10.89 -7.96 -12.24
C PHE A 87 -10.58 -9.28 -11.54
N LEU A 88 -9.78 -9.18 -10.47
CA LEU A 88 -9.47 -10.29 -9.58
C LEU A 88 -9.75 -9.91 -8.12
N PHE A 89 -10.57 -10.72 -7.47
CA PHE A 89 -10.84 -10.64 -6.04
C PHE A 89 -10.14 -11.79 -5.32
N PHE A 90 -9.21 -11.47 -4.43
CA PHE A 90 -8.61 -12.40 -3.50
C PHE A 90 -9.35 -12.35 -2.18
N ASP A 91 -10.07 -13.43 -1.86
CA ASP A 91 -10.46 -13.67 -0.48
C ASP A 91 -9.23 -14.15 0.30
N VAL A 92 -8.78 -13.35 1.27
CA VAL A 92 -7.60 -13.68 2.08
C VAL A 92 -7.83 -14.84 3.04
N ASP A 93 -9.09 -15.21 3.30
CA ASP A 93 -9.45 -16.33 4.18
C ASP A 93 -9.65 -17.64 3.38
N GLU A 94 -9.81 -17.58 2.06
CA GLU A 94 -10.07 -18.75 1.23
C GLU A 94 -8.77 -19.43 0.75
N PRO A 95 -8.61 -20.74 0.97
CA PRO A 95 -7.44 -21.45 0.48
C PRO A 95 -7.50 -21.60 -1.05
N LEU A 96 -6.55 -20.97 -1.76
CA LEU A 96 -6.42 -21.19 -3.20
C LEU A 96 -5.85 -22.58 -3.53
N CYS A 97 -6.35 -23.15 -4.62
CA CYS A 97 -5.95 -24.46 -5.14
C CYS A 97 -4.49 -24.48 -5.63
N ASP A 98 -4.02 -23.37 -6.20
CA ASP A 98 -2.67 -23.24 -6.75
C ASP A 98 -1.74 -22.49 -5.79
N GLU A 99 -0.62 -23.10 -5.43
CA GLU A 99 0.33 -22.51 -4.46
C GLU A 99 0.99 -21.23 -4.96
N GLU A 100 1.18 -21.09 -6.27
CA GLU A 100 1.78 -19.89 -6.88
C GLU A 100 0.85 -18.67 -6.87
N GLU A 101 -0.46 -18.90 -6.90
CA GLU A 101 -1.47 -17.84 -6.89
C GLU A 101 -1.95 -17.52 -5.48
N ARG A 102 -1.56 -18.33 -4.48
CA ARG A 102 -1.89 -18.09 -3.08
C ARG A 102 -1.24 -16.81 -2.55
N PRO A 103 -2.01 -15.89 -1.93
CA PRO A 103 -1.45 -14.78 -1.19
C PRO A 103 -0.39 -15.25 -0.19
N PRO A 104 0.83 -14.67 -0.20
CA PRO A 104 1.84 -14.97 0.79
C PRO A 104 1.33 -14.68 2.20
N LYS A 105 1.70 -15.51 3.19
CA LYS A 105 1.27 -15.32 4.58
C LYS A 105 1.63 -13.95 5.15
N GLN A 106 2.72 -13.37 4.65
CA GLN A 106 3.25 -12.06 5.06
C GLN A 106 2.61 -10.89 4.27
N LEU A 107 1.57 -11.12 3.47
CA LEU A 107 0.97 -10.07 2.64
C LEU A 107 0.39 -8.92 3.47
N ASN A 108 -0.24 -9.21 4.62
CA ASN A 108 -0.76 -8.17 5.50
C ASN A 108 0.36 -7.35 6.15
N ASP A 109 1.46 -7.99 6.56
CA ASP A 109 2.64 -7.29 7.10
C ASP A 109 3.27 -6.38 6.04
N TYR A 110 3.31 -6.85 4.79
CA TYR A 110 3.76 -6.06 3.64
C TYR A 110 2.90 -4.81 3.45
N PHE A 111 1.57 -4.95 3.43
CA PHE A 111 0.67 -3.80 3.30
C PHE A 111 0.81 -2.82 4.46
N GLN A 112 0.87 -3.32 5.70
CA GLN A 112 1.07 -2.44 6.85
C GLN A 112 2.37 -1.64 6.75
N GLN A 113 3.45 -2.25 6.24
CA GLN A 113 4.72 -1.56 6.07
C GLN A 113 4.71 -0.56 4.92
N GLU A 114 4.14 -0.92 3.76
CA GLU A 114 4.20 -0.09 2.55
C GLU A 114 3.17 1.03 2.55
N THR A 115 1.96 0.78 3.04
CA THR A 115 0.84 1.73 2.92
C THR A 115 0.39 2.29 4.27
N GLY A 116 0.86 1.70 5.38
CA GLY A 116 0.39 2.03 6.73
C GLY A 116 -1.02 1.53 7.03
N ASP A 117 -1.66 0.84 6.08
CA ASP A 117 -3.04 0.39 6.19
C ASP A 117 -3.09 -1.09 6.57
N CYS A 118 -3.85 -1.42 7.62
CA CYS A 118 -4.08 -2.79 8.09
C CYS A 118 -5.53 -3.27 7.85
N ILE A 119 -6.37 -2.44 7.24
CA ILE A 119 -7.79 -2.70 7.03
C ILE A 119 -8.00 -3.25 5.62
N LEU A 120 -9.00 -4.12 5.47
CA LEU A 120 -9.47 -4.65 4.19
C LEU A 120 -10.82 -3.97 3.84
N PRO A 121 -11.19 -3.87 2.56
CA PRO A 121 -10.45 -4.33 1.38
C PRO A 121 -9.25 -3.44 1.04
N LYS A 122 -8.30 -3.98 0.28
CA LYS A 122 -7.17 -3.24 -0.32
C LYS A 122 -7.24 -3.34 -1.82
N ILE A 123 -7.17 -2.20 -2.50
CA ILE A 123 -7.57 -2.08 -3.89
C ILE A 123 -6.40 -1.52 -4.71
N TYR A 124 -6.13 -2.17 -5.84
CA TYR A 124 -5.16 -1.73 -6.84
C TYR A 124 -5.85 -1.53 -8.19
N ILE A 125 -5.45 -0.47 -8.89
CA ILE A 125 -5.82 -0.21 -10.29
C ILE A 125 -4.53 -0.17 -11.11
N GLY A 126 -4.35 -1.20 -11.94
CA GLY A 126 -3.06 -1.61 -12.49
C GLY A 126 -2.03 -1.72 -11.38
N THR A 127 -0.87 -1.11 -11.57
CA THR A 127 0.21 -1.15 -10.57
C THR A 127 0.08 -0.12 -9.45
N SER A 128 -1.01 0.66 -9.41
CA SER A 128 -1.18 1.74 -8.42
C SER A 128 -2.09 1.32 -7.28
N TYR A 129 -1.63 1.53 -6.05
CA TYR A 129 -2.46 1.34 -4.86
C TYR A 129 -3.49 2.47 -4.75
N LEU A 130 -4.77 2.12 -4.72
CA LEU A 130 -5.87 3.07 -4.59
C LEU A 130 -6.21 3.37 -3.12
N GLY A 131 -6.14 2.35 -2.25
CA GLY A 131 -6.56 2.44 -0.86
C GLY A 131 -7.58 1.36 -0.50
N GLY A 132 -8.42 1.66 0.49
CA GLY A 132 -9.55 0.82 0.90
C GLY A 132 -10.90 1.29 0.34
N ILE A 133 -11.99 0.86 0.98
CA ILE A 133 -13.35 1.13 0.50
C ILE A 133 -13.65 2.63 0.35
N GLU A 134 -13.32 3.45 1.33
CA GLU A 134 -13.60 4.90 1.29
C GLU A 134 -12.92 5.57 0.09
N ALA A 135 -11.65 5.25 -0.14
CA ALA A 135 -10.88 5.77 -1.26
C ALA A 135 -11.47 5.35 -2.61
N ALA A 136 -11.91 4.09 -2.72
CA ALA A 136 -12.55 3.61 -3.94
C ALA A 136 -13.91 4.26 -4.20
N LEU A 137 -14.75 4.37 -3.17
CA LEU A 137 -16.05 5.03 -3.28
C LEU A 137 -15.91 6.52 -3.64
N GLN A 138 -14.98 7.23 -3.00
CA GLN A 138 -14.69 8.63 -3.32
C GLN A 138 -14.15 8.78 -4.76
N SER A 139 -13.25 7.89 -5.17
CA SER A 139 -12.68 7.88 -6.53
C SER A 139 -13.77 7.56 -7.57
N ALA A 140 -14.70 6.66 -7.25
CA ALA A 140 -15.85 6.34 -8.10
C ALA A 140 -16.75 7.58 -8.27
N THR A 141 -17.20 8.19 -7.17
CA THR A 141 -18.09 9.36 -7.18
C THR A 141 -17.51 10.55 -7.92
N SER A 142 -16.18 10.76 -7.83
CA SER A 142 -15.49 11.84 -8.54
C SER A 142 -15.20 11.54 -10.02
N GLY A 143 -15.49 10.33 -10.50
CA GLY A 143 -15.13 9.86 -11.85
C GLY A 143 -13.65 9.48 -12.01
N HIS A 144 -12.82 9.73 -10.99
CA HIS A 144 -11.38 9.44 -11.03
C HIS A 144 -11.09 7.94 -11.22
N LEU A 145 -11.91 7.07 -10.61
CA LEU A 145 -11.76 5.62 -10.73
C LEU A 145 -11.93 5.16 -12.18
N TYR A 146 -12.93 5.72 -12.88
CA TYR A 146 -13.17 5.43 -14.29
C TYR A 146 -11.98 5.84 -15.15
N ASP A 147 -11.43 7.04 -14.93
CA ASP A 147 -10.27 7.53 -15.67
C ASP A 147 -9.03 6.67 -15.42
N GLN A 148 -8.77 6.27 -14.16
CA GLN A 148 -7.66 5.38 -13.83
C GLN A 148 -7.78 4.03 -14.55
N MET A 149 -8.95 3.39 -14.50
CA MET A 149 -9.17 2.11 -15.18
C MET A 149 -9.03 2.25 -16.70
N ARG A 150 -9.52 3.35 -17.29
CA ARG A 150 -9.38 3.63 -18.72
C ARG A 150 -7.91 3.80 -19.13
N LEU A 151 -7.10 4.46 -18.31
CA LEU A 151 -5.65 4.59 -18.56
C LEU A 151 -4.94 3.23 -18.61
N TRP A 152 -5.41 2.26 -17.84
CA TRP A 152 -4.93 0.89 -17.85
C TRP A 152 -5.55 0.01 -18.94
N GLY A 153 -6.28 0.60 -19.89
CA GLY A 153 -6.83 -0.10 -21.05
C GLY A 153 -8.13 -0.86 -20.77
N CYS A 154 -8.81 -0.56 -19.67
CA CYS A 154 -10.08 -1.22 -19.35
C CYS A 154 -11.16 -0.85 -20.38
N PRO A 155 -11.82 -1.81 -21.04
CA PRO A 155 -12.88 -1.59 -22.00
C PRO A 155 -14.21 -1.29 -21.29
N LEU A 156 -14.23 -0.20 -20.53
CA LEU A 156 -15.42 0.23 -19.79
C LEU A 156 -16.55 0.57 -20.76
N LYS A 157 -17.74 0.06 -20.48
CA LYS A 157 -18.97 0.52 -21.16
C LYS A 157 -19.24 1.96 -20.70
N SER A 158 -19.91 2.76 -21.55
CA SER A 158 -20.18 4.18 -21.30
C SER A 158 -20.62 4.45 -19.86
N HIS A 159 -20.02 5.46 -19.22
CA HIS A 159 -20.23 5.83 -17.82
C HIS A 159 -21.71 6.15 -17.54
N ASN A 160 -22.48 5.16 -17.12
CA ASN A 160 -23.77 5.39 -16.47
C ASN A 160 -23.48 5.82 -15.03
N SER A 161 -24.28 6.75 -14.49
CA SER A 161 -24.11 7.21 -13.10
C SER A 161 -24.04 6.01 -12.17
N ILE A 162 -23.02 5.98 -11.32
CA ILE A 162 -22.86 5.02 -10.22
C ILE A 162 -24.16 4.98 -9.43
N ASP A 163 -24.76 3.80 -9.31
CA ASP A 163 -25.93 3.62 -8.45
C ASP A 163 -25.48 3.88 -7.01
N THR A 164 -26.01 4.95 -6.42
CA THR A 164 -25.69 5.38 -5.06
C THR A 164 -26.21 4.43 -3.99
N GLU A 165 -27.03 3.43 -4.35
CA GLU A 165 -27.54 2.42 -3.41
C GLU A 165 -26.41 1.57 -2.77
N ILE A 166 -25.22 1.47 -3.39
CA ILE A 166 -24.05 0.85 -2.74
C ILE A 166 -23.59 1.66 -1.51
N PHE A 167 -23.83 2.98 -1.50
CA PHE A 167 -23.41 3.88 -0.42
C PHE A 167 -24.38 3.83 0.76
N ASP A 168 -25.67 3.61 0.52
CA ASP A 168 -26.70 3.53 1.57
C ASP A 168 -26.54 2.30 2.49
N LEU A 169 -25.69 1.34 2.11
CA LEU A 169 -25.34 0.17 2.93
C LEU A 169 -24.23 0.45 3.96
N TYR A 170 -23.68 1.67 4.00
CA TYR A 170 -22.54 2.06 4.86
C TYR A 170 -22.82 3.25 5.78
N GLU A 171 -24.06 3.73 5.88
CA GLU A 171 -24.49 4.71 6.91
C GLU A 171 -25.09 4.04 8.16
#